data_AF-A0A413ES16-F1
#
_entry.id   AF-A0A413ES16-F1
#
_cell.length_a   1.000
_cell.length_b   1.000
_cell.length_c   1.000
_cell.angle_alpha   90.00
_cell.angle_beta   90.00
_cell.angle_gamma   90.00
#
_symmetry.space_group_name_H-M   'P 1'
#
loop_
_entity.id
_entity.type
_entity.pdbx_description
1 polymer ?
#
loop_
_entity_poly.entity_id
_entity_poly.type
_entity_poly.pdbx_seq_one_letter_code
_entity_poly.pdbx_strand_id
1 'polypeptide(L)'
;MTKEELIGIIKNKKSAPFLFLGSGFTKHYLNTPTWEELLSRFASKHINAYYTSLGTYDLSVIASEIAKEENKSFWDLPNDNKFKQSFQDKAISTSSVLKYKIATFLKELTHNSIPEKYTEELELLKTINIDGIITTNWDDLIEILLPKLTKYVGQEELIFSSVLNIGEIYKVHGCVYQPETMVLTKEDYNGFNDKNTYLAAKLITIFIEHPIVFIGYSINDSNIKEILSSIVKCLNQEKIKKLQNNLFFVEWNPDENSDFMIQPHDITMEHGFILPVTRIITHEYKPVYECLATFERGIPTHLLRLYKKQFYEIVFSEKPEKQLYALPGKDIDVTPNIQVVYGFGAIDKYKSAVGYTGLKAINLFRDIVDNNGNYEHEIILTKTIPELRKNTKFIPCYKYLKAVGIISDETYNNNKLGVNFPLNKKEDFYFYSFREDEKKKTINEAIEDYADAIWKVCALIPYLDIKDEELEILHDFISKNFNDFLVLKKKPDYSTYFKKLICFYDWRKYGW
;
A
#
# COMPACT_ATOMS: atom_id res chain seq x y z
N MET A 1 -26.45 -26.29 -11.20
CA MET A 1 -26.40 -24.83 -11.00
C MET A 1 -25.99 -24.21 -12.34
N THR A 2 -26.59 -23.09 -12.75
CA THR A 2 -26.18 -22.39 -13.99
C THR A 2 -25.06 -21.39 -13.71
N LYS A 3 -24.41 -20.89 -14.77
CA LYS A 3 -23.39 -19.84 -14.66
C LYS A 3 -23.96 -18.57 -14.03
N GLU A 4 -25.20 -18.20 -14.36
CA GLU A 4 -25.90 -17.03 -13.82
C GLU A 4 -26.15 -17.17 -12.31
N GLU A 5 -26.47 -18.37 -11.83
CA GLU A 5 -26.62 -18.64 -10.41
C GLU A 5 -25.29 -18.48 -9.66
N LEU A 6 -24.18 -18.96 -10.24
CA LEU A 6 -22.84 -18.76 -9.67
C LEU A 6 -22.46 -17.28 -9.61
N ILE A 7 -22.74 -16.51 -10.67
CA ILE A 7 -22.56 -15.05 -10.68
C ILE A 7 -23.37 -14.40 -9.54
N GLY A 8 -24.64 -14.81 -9.37
CA GLY A 8 -25.49 -14.33 -8.29
C GLY A 8 -24.90 -14.63 -6.90
N ILE A 9 -24.29 -15.81 -6.72
CA ILE A 9 -23.61 -16.17 -5.47
C ILE A 9 -22.39 -15.29 -5.23
N ILE A 10 -21.53 -15.11 -6.24
CA ILE A 10 -20.28 -14.34 -6.13
C ILE A 10 -20.56 -12.85 -5.86
N LYS A 11 -21.50 -12.23 -6.58
CA LYS A 11 -21.89 -10.82 -6.38
C LYS A 11 -22.38 -10.51 -4.97
N ASN A 12 -23.05 -11.47 -4.32
CA ASN A 12 -23.61 -11.30 -2.99
C ASN A 12 -22.61 -11.62 -1.86
N LYS A 13 -21.37 -12.00 -2.17
CA LYS A 13 -20.33 -12.22 -1.15
C LYS A 13 -19.90 -10.88 -0.54
N LYS A 14 -19.56 -10.92 0.76
CA LYS A 14 -19.13 -9.73 1.51
C LYS A 14 -17.66 -9.36 1.27
N SER A 15 -16.85 -10.36 0.94
CA SER A 15 -15.40 -10.24 0.77
C SER A 15 -14.99 -10.78 -0.58
N ALA A 16 -13.85 -10.31 -1.11
CA ALA A 16 -13.36 -10.82 -2.38
C ALA A 16 -12.86 -12.26 -2.22
N PRO A 17 -12.89 -13.07 -3.30
CA PRO A 17 -12.37 -14.42 -3.28
C PRO A 17 -10.87 -14.47 -2.96
N PHE A 18 -10.47 -15.57 -2.33
CA PHE A 18 -9.10 -16.08 -2.34
C PHE A 18 -9.00 -17.20 -3.37
N LEU A 19 -7.91 -17.22 -4.12
CA LEU A 19 -7.59 -18.33 -5.01
C LEU A 19 -6.67 -19.31 -4.31
N PHE A 20 -6.98 -20.59 -4.41
CA PHE A 20 -6.08 -21.66 -4.00
C PHE A 20 -5.58 -22.37 -5.27
N LEU A 21 -4.34 -22.11 -5.66
CA LEU A 21 -3.78 -22.59 -6.93
C LEU A 21 -2.92 -23.83 -6.70
N GLY A 22 -3.17 -24.88 -7.47
CA GLY A 22 -2.46 -26.15 -7.43
C GLY A 22 -1.72 -26.44 -8.73
N SER A 23 -1.04 -27.58 -8.80
CA SER A 23 -0.15 -27.90 -9.93
C SER A 23 -0.91 -28.04 -11.25
N GLY A 24 -2.22 -28.30 -11.22
CA GLY A 24 -3.06 -28.30 -12.41
C GLY A 24 -3.20 -26.92 -13.07
N PHE A 25 -3.05 -25.83 -12.31
CA PHE A 25 -3.08 -24.46 -12.85
C PHE A 25 -1.88 -24.23 -13.75
N THR A 26 -0.68 -24.56 -13.28
CA THR A 26 0.57 -24.39 -14.03
C THR A 26 0.68 -25.42 -15.14
N LYS A 27 0.17 -26.64 -14.93
CA LYS A 27 0.08 -27.66 -15.98
C LYS A 27 -0.79 -27.19 -17.15
N HIS A 28 -1.91 -26.54 -16.87
CA HIS A 28 -2.79 -26.02 -17.91
C HIS A 28 -2.09 -24.97 -18.79
N TYR A 29 -1.38 -23.99 -18.20
CA TYR A 29 -0.77 -22.90 -18.98
C TYR A 29 0.62 -23.18 -19.53
N LEU A 30 1.46 -23.91 -18.78
CA LEU A 30 2.88 -24.12 -19.10
C LEU A 30 3.20 -25.58 -19.45
N ASN A 31 2.21 -26.48 -19.42
CA ASN A 31 2.42 -27.92 -19.58
C ASN A 31 3.50 -28.47 -18.62
N THR A 32 3.51 -27.98 -17.37
CA THR A 32 4.45 -28.46 -16.35
C THR A 32 4.25 -29.96 -16.08
N PRO A 33 5.34 -30.70 -15.80
CA PRO A 33 5.23 -32.12 -15.50
C PRO A 33 4.40 -32.39 -14.25
N THR A 34 3.80 -33.56 -14.18
CA THR A 34 3.25 -34.10 -12.92
C THR A 34 4.38 -34.36 -11.91
N TRP A 35 4.02 -34.60 -10.64
CA TRP A 35 5.02 -34.89 -9.62
C TRP A 35 5.85 -36.14 -9.96
N GLU A 36 5.20 -37.19 -10.49
CA GLU A 36 5.87 -38.41 -10.94
C GLU A 36 6.78 -38.16 -12.15
N GLU A 37 6.30 -37.41 -13.16
CA GLU A 37 7.10 -37.05 -14.34
C GLU A 37 8.32 -36.20 -13.96
N LEU A 38 8.15 -35.28 -13.00
CA LEU A 38 9.21 -34.42 -12.50
C LEU A 38 10.29 -35.26 -11.80
N LEU A 39 9.91 -36.15 -10.89
CA LEU A 39 10.86 -37.04 -10.22
C LEU A 39 11.55 -37.97 -11.21
N SER A 40 10.80 -38.54 -12.16
CA SER A 40 11.33 -39.41 -13.21
C SER A 40 12.41 -38.72 -14.05
N ARG A 41 12.30 -37.41 -14.29
CA ARG A 41 13.29 -36.63 -15.04
C ARG A 41 14.65 -36.53 -14.35
N PHE A 42 14.66 -36.47 -13.02
CA PHE A 42 15.89 -36.33 -12.22
C PHE A 42 16.35 -37.64 -11.58
N ALA A 43 15.58 -38.71 -11.75
CA ALA A 43 15.93 -40.03 -11.24
C ALA A 43 17.02 -40.69 -12.09
N SER A 44 17.96 -41.37 -11.43
CA SER A 44 19.01 -42.16 -12.11
C SER A 44 18.48 -43.43 -12.79
N LYS A 45 17.27 -43.86 -12.42
CA LYS A 45 16.61 -45.11 -12.81
C LYS A 45 15.16 -44.81 -13.17
N HIS A 46 14.52 -45.74 -13.87
CA HIS A 46 13.08 -45.67 -14.11
C HIS A 46 12.29 -45.66 -12.79
N ILE A 47 11.19 -44.90 -12.72
CA ILE A 47 10.42 -44.70 -11.48
C ILE A 47 9.94 -46.01 -10.85
N ASN A 48 9.52 -46.99 -11.67
CA ASN A 48 9.14 -48.34 -11.22
C ASN A 48 10.25 -49.09 -10.47
N ALA A 49 11.53 -48.78 -10.70
CA ALA A 49 12.62 -49.35 -9.93
C ALA A 49 12.58 -48.88 -8.47
N TYR A 50 12.18 -47.63 -8.22
CA TYR A 50 11.97 -47.10 -6.86
C TYR A 50 10.72 -47.70 -6.23
N TYR A 51 9.60 -47.80 -6.97
CA TYR A 51 8.37 -48.42 -6.46
C TYR A 51 8.63 -49.85 -5.95
N THR A 52 9.36 -50.64 -6.72
CA THR A 52 9.65 -52.04 -6.40
C THR A 52 10.73 -52.21 -5.34
N SER A 53 11.78 -51.38 -5.35
CA SER A 53 12.87 -51.46 -4.37
C SER A 53 12.51 -50.92 -3.00
N LEU A 54 11.71 -49.85 -2.94
CA LEU A 54 11.27 -49.23 -1.68
C LEU A 54 9.94 -49.80 -1.17
N GLY A 55 9.19 -50.51 -2.03
CA GLY A 55 7.90 -51.10 -1.66
C GLY A 55 6.81 -50.07 -1.37
N THR A 56 6.88 -48.88 -1.97
CA THR A 56 5.92 -47.78 -1.75
C THR A 56 5.67 -46.99 -3.03
N TYR A 57 4.48 -46.41 -3.13
CA TYR A 57 4.11 -45.44 -4.17
C TYR A 57 4.10 -43.99 -3.65
N ASP A 58 4.51 -43.78 -2.39
CA ASP A 58 4.65 -42.43 -1.82
C ASP A 58 5.81 -41.69 -2.50
N LEU A 59 5.46 -40.74 -3.36
CA LEU A 59 6.41 -39.93 -4.12
C LEU A 59 7.35 -39.11 -3.22
N SER A 60 6.94 -38.75 -2.00
CA SER A 60 7.81 -38.05 -1.05
C SER A 60 8.96 -38.93 -0.56
N VAL A 61 8.70 -40.22 -0.32
CA VAL A 61 9.73 -41.20 0.06
C VAL A 61 10.69 -41.44 -1.10
N ILE A 62 10.14 -41.56 -2.31
CA ILE A 62 10.94 -41.75 -3.53
C ILE A 62 11.81 -40.52 -3.82
N ALA A 63 11.27 -39.31 -3.65
CA ALA A 63 12.01 -38.07 -3.78
C ALA A 63 13.20 -38.01 -2.80
N SER A 64 13.03 -38.55 -1.59
CA SER A 64 14.09 -38.63 -0.57
C SER A 64 15.23 -39.55 -1.02
N GLU A 65 14.90 -40.65 -1.70
CA GLU A 65 15.91 -41.57 -2.24
C GLU A 65 16.62 -40.99 -3.46
N ILE A 66 15.87 -40.39 -4.40
CA ILE A 66 16.46 -39.67 -5.55
C ILE A 66 17.37 -38.54 -5.05
N ALA A 67 16.97 -37.81 -4.01
CA ALA A 67 17.80 -36.76 -3.41
C ALA A 67 19.15 -37.29 -2.91
N LYS A 68 19.17 -38.45 -2.24
CA LYS A 68 20.42 -39.08 -1.78
C LYS A 68 21.32 -39.46 -2.95
N GLU A 69 20.76 -40.08 -3.99
CA GLU A 69 21.51 -40.48 -5.18
C GLU A 69 22.09 -39.27 -5.92
N GLU A 70 21.30 -38.21 -6.07
CA GLU A 70 21.72 -36.96 -6.71
C GLU A 70 22.78 -36.21 -5.90
N ASN A 71 22.64 -36.17 -4.58
CA ASN A 71 23.63 -35.58 -3.68
C ASN A 71 24.96 -36.35 -3.76
N LYS A 72 24.91 -37.69 -3.74
CA LYS A 72 26.12 -38.51 -3.92
C LYS A 72 26.78 -38.22 -5.26
N SER A 73 26.00 -38.23 -6.35
CA SER A 73 26.49 -37.95 -7.70
C SER A 73 27.12 -36.55 -7.81
N PHE A 74 26.59 -35.56 -7.09
CA PHE A 74 27.15 -34.22 -7.03
C PHE A 74 28.51 -34.17 -6.31
N TRP A 75 28.66 -34.85 -5.17
CA TRP A 75 29.93 -34.87 -4.43
C TRP A 75 31.02 -35.68 -5.14
N ASP A 76 30.62 -36.67 -5.95
CA ASP A 76 31.51 -37.46 -6.82
C ASP A 76 32.02 -36.67 -8.04
N LEU A 77 31.46 -35.49 -8.36
CA LEU A 77 31.96 -34.63 -9.45
C LEU A 77 33.40 -34.17 -9.20
N PRO A 78 34.23 -34.02 -10.26
CA PRO A 78 35.56 -33.43 -10.16
C PRO A 78 35.57 -32.04 -9.49
N ASN A 79 36.63 -31.70 -8.76
CA ASN A 79 36.72 -30.42 -8.02
C ASN A 79 36.86 -29.18 -8.94
N ASP A 80 37.23 -29.37 -10.20
CA ASP A 80 37.26 -28.34 -11.24
C ASP A 80 35.91 -28.18 -11.97
N ASN A 81 34.90 -28.98 -11.63
CA ASN A 81 33.57 -28.86 -12.19
C ASN A 81 32.92 -27.53 -11.78
N LYS A 82 32.54 -26.72 -12.77
CA LYS A 82 31.93 -25.38 -12.57
C LYS A 82 30.66 -25.41 -11.73
N PHE A 83 29.82 -26.44 -11.88
CA PHE A 83 28.59 -26.57 -11.11
C PHE A 83 28.91 -26.88 -9.65
N LYS A 84 29.82 -27.82 -9.39
CA LYS A 84 30.27 -28.14 -8.02
C LYS A 84 30.86 -26.91 -7.33
N GLN A 85 31.78 -26.21 -7.98
CA GLN A 85 32.39 -24.99 -7.42
C GLN A 85 31.38 -23.89 -7.08
N SER A 86 30.34 -23.71 -7.91
CA SER A 86 29.34 -22.66 -7.70
C SER A 86 28.24 -23.00 -6.68
N PHE A 87 28.09 -24.30 -6.33
CA PHE A 87 26.99 -24.78 -5.50
C PHE A 87 27.42 -25.51 -4.22
N GLN A 88 28.67 -25.97 -4.09
CA GLN A 88 29.14 -26.77 -2.94
C GLN A 88 28.87 -26.10 -1.58
N ASP A 89 29.01 -24.78 -1.47
CA ASP A 89 28.78 -24.03 -0.23
C ASP A 89 27.28 -23.83 0.07
N LYS A 90 26.41 -24.01 -0.93
CA LYS A 90 24.95 -23.90 -0.83
C LYS A 90 24.29 -25.25 -0.56
N ALA A 91 25.00 -26.36 -0.77
CA ALA A 91 24.52 -27.71 -0.53
C ALA A 91 24.53 -28.02 0.98
N ILE A 92 23.54 -27.50 1.71
CA ILE A 92 23.44 -27.62 3.18
C ILE A 92 22.72 -28.90 3.63
N SER A 93 21.91 -29.49 2.75
CA SER A 93 21.12 -30.70 3.06
C SER A 93 21.23 -31.72 1.92
N THR A 94 20.87 -32.97 2.23
CA THR A 94 20.86 -34.06 1.25
C THR A 94 19.94 -33.76 0.04
N SER A 95 18.91 -32.94 0.21
CA SER A 95 17.97 -32.60 -0.87
C SER A 95 18.31 -31.31 -1.62
N SER A 96 19.29 -30.54 -1.16
CA SER A 96 19.68 -29.24 -1.74
C SER A 96 19.95 -29.31 -3.25
N VAL A 97 20.73 -30.33 -3.67
CA VAL A 97 21.10 -30.49 -5.09
C VAL A 97 19.88 -30.76 -5.96
N LEU A 98 19.02 -31.70 -5.55
CA LEU A 98 17.82 -32.05 -6.30
C LEU A 98 16.83 -30.87 -6.37
N LYS A 99 16.59 -30.20 -5.23
CA LYS A 99 15.73 -29.01 -5.16
C LYS A 99 16.25 -27.89 -6.08
N TYR A 100 17.56 -27.65 -6.10
CA TYR A 100 18.18 -26.67 -6.99
C TYR A 100 17.99 -27.02 -8.48
N LYS A 101 18.21 -28.28 -8.86
CA LYS A 101 18.01 -28.75 -10.25
C LYS A 101 16.55 -28.59 -10.69
N ILE A 102 15.60 -29.01 -9.85
CA ILE A 102 14.16 -28.83 -10.09
C ILE A 102 13.82 -27.34 -10.22
N ALA A 103 14.28 -26.52 -9.29
CA ALA A 103 14.01 -25.09 -9.31
C ALA A 103 14.53 -24.41 -10.59
N THR A 104 15.72 -24.81 -11.05
CA THR A 104 16.31 -24.29 -12.29
C THR A 104 15.48 -24.66 -13.50
N PHE A 105 15.08 -25.93 -13.61
CA PHE A 105 14.21 -26.41 -14.67
C PHE A 105 12.84 -25.73 -14.70
N LEU A 106 12.20 -25.54 -13.55
CA LEU A 106 10.90 -24.87 -13.47
C LEU A 106 10.99 -23.38 -13.84
N LYS A 107 12.06 -22.68 -13.43
CA LYS A 107 12.28 -21.28 -13.86
C LYS A 107 12.41 -21.17 -15.37
N GLU A 108 13.18 -22.07 -16.01
CA GLU A 108 13.31 -22.10 -17.47
C GLU A 108 11.97 -22.33 -18.16
N LEU A 109 11.11 -23.21 -17.61
CA LEU A 109 9.76 -23.43 -18.12
C LEU A 109 8.89 -22.17 -18.03
N THR A 110 8.90 -21.46 -16.90
CA THR A 110 8.09 -20.24 -16.74
C THR A 110 8.58 -19.09 -17.62
N HIS A 111 9.88 -19.03 -17.92
CA HIS A 111 10.44 -18.03 -18.83
C HIS A 111 10.14 -18.30 -20.31
N ASN A 112 9.74 -19.52 -20.66
CA ASN A 112 9.22 -19.78 -22.00
C ASN A 112 7.84 -19.13 -22.14
N SER A 113 7.57 -18.53 -23.32
CA SER A 113 6.32 -17.82 -23.56
C SER A 113 5.10 -18.74 -23.38
N ILE A 114 4.14 -18.28 -22.58
CA ILE A 114 2.83 -18.92 -22.45
C ILE A 114 2.17 -18.97 -23.84
N PRO A 115 1.57 -20.10 -24.25
CA PRO A 115 0.88 -20.20 -25.53
C PRO A 115 -0.18 -19.10 -25.73
N GLU A 116 -0.19 -18.47 -26.91
CA GLU A 116 -1.09 -17.33 -27.21
C GLU A 116 -2.57 -17.62 -27.00
N LYS A 117 -3.00 -18.88 -27.13
CA LYS A 117 -4.38 -19.31 -26.91
C LYS A 117 -4.91 -18.99 -25.51
N TYR A 118 -4.03 -18.85 -24.51
CA TYR A 118 -4.41 -18.53 -23.14
C TYR A 118 -4.42 -17.03 -22.83
N THR A 119 -4.09 -16.17 -23.79
CA THR A 119 -3.92 -14.72 -23.56
C THR A 119 -5.19 -14.08 -23.02
N GLU A 120 -6.34 -14.31 -23.66
CA GLU A 120 -7.60 -13.70 -23.24
C GLU A 120 -8.00 -14.11 -21.81
N GLU A 121 -7.85 -15.40 -21.51
CA GLU A 121 -8.15 -15.95 -20.20
C GLU A 121 -7.24 -15.37 -19.10
N LEU A 122 -5.94 -15.24 -19.36
CA LEU A 122 -4.97 -14.70 -18.41
C LEU A 122 -5.11 -13.19 -18.23
N GLU A 123 -5.48 -12.45 -19.27
CA GLU A 123 -5.83 -11.02 -19.13
C GLU A 123 -7.06 -10.85 -18.23
N LEU A 124 -8.05 -11.72 -18.34
CA LEU A 124 -9.20 -11.70 -17.44
C LEU A 124 -8.80 -11.98 -15.99
N LEU A 125 -7.92 -12.96 -15.75
CA LEU A 125 -7.34 -13.25 -14.42
C LEU A 125 -6.60 -12.03 -13.82
N LYS A 126 -6.02 -11.14 -14.64
CA LYS A 126 -5.39 -9.91 -14.13
C LYS A 126 -6.40 -8.86 -13.65
N THR A 127 -7.63 -8.94 -14.11
CA THR A 127 -8.70 -7.96 -13.80
C THR A 127 -9.56 -8.35 -12.60
N ILE A 128 -9.56 -9.62 -12.19
CA ILE A 128 -10.42 -10.06 -11.09
C ILE A 128 -10.00 -9.42 -9.76
N ASN A 129 -11.00 -9.04 -8.96
CA ASN A 129 -10.77 -8.54 -7.61
C ASN A 129 -10.63 -9.74 -6.66
N ILE A 130 -9.40 -10.06 -6.27
CA ILE A 130 -9.09 -11.08 -5.25
C ILE A 130 -8.46 -10.44 -4.01
N ASP A 131 -8.67 -11.06 -2.85
CA ASP A 131 -8.00 -10.65 -1.60
C ASP A 131 -6.66 -11.36 -1.41
N GLY A 132 -6.42 -12.49 -2.06
CA GLY A 132 -5.11 -13.12 -2.05
C GLY A 132 -5.08 -14.47 -2.70
N ILE A 133 -3.91 -15.10 -2.67
CA ILE A 133 -3.62 -16.38 -3.30
C ILE A 133 -2.90 -17.27 -2.30
N ILE A 134 -3.32 -18.52 -2.21
CA ILE A 134 -2.59 -19.60 -1.53
C ILE A 134 -2.15 -20.58 -2.61
N THR A 135 -0.90 -21.04 -2.59
CA THR A 135 -0.42 -22.00 -3.59
C THR A 135 0.59 -22.98 -3.00
N THR A 136 0.51 -24.23 -3.43
CA THR A 136 1.52 -25.26 -3.19
C THR A 136 2.52 -25.37 -4.34
N ASN A 137 2.38 -24.54 -5.37
CA ASN A 137 3.26 -24.54 -6.53
C ASN A 137 4.56 -23.80 -6.22
N TRP A 138 5.67 -24.31 -6.76
CA TRP A 138 6.99 -23.71 -6.55
C TRP A 138 7.31 -22.61 -7.55
N ASP A 139 6.85 -22.73 -8.80
CA ASP A 139 7.09 -21.81 -9.92
C ASP A 139 6.48 -20.43 -9.71
N ASP A 140 6.96 -19.45 -10.45
CA ASP A 140 6.65 -18.03 -10.30
C ASP A 140 5.60 -17.48 -11.27
N LEU A 141 4.81 -18.36 -11.91
CA LEU A 141 3.82 -17.96 -12.90
C LEU A 141 2.84 -16.93 -12.34
N ILE A 142 2.30 -17.16 -11.15
CA ILE A 142 1.29 -16.28 -10.57
C ILE A 142 1.89 -14.94 -10.13
N GLU A 143 3.14 -14.93 -9.66
CA GLU A 143 3.87 -13.70 -9.36
C GLU A 143 4.09 -12.83 -10.61
N ILE A 144 4.39 -13.45 -11.75
CA ILE A 144 4.55 -12.76 -13.03
C ILE A 144 3.20 -12.18 -13.50
N LEU A 145 2.12 -12.94 -13.36
CA LEU A 145 0.78 -12.50 -13.77
C LEU A 145 0.25 -11.38 -12.87
N LEU A 146 0.53 -11.41 -11.56
CA LEU A 146 -0.01 -10.49 -10.57
C LEU A 146 1.10 -9.82 -9.72
N PRO A 147 1.97 -8.99 -10.34
CA PRO A 147 3.17 -8.45 -9.70
C PRO A 147 2.88 -7.44 -8.59
N LYS A 148 1.64 -6.96 -8.47
CA LYS A 148 1.21 -6.02 -7.42
C LYS A 148 0.94 -6.69 -6.07
N LEU A 149 0.84 -8.02 -6.03
CA LEU A 149 0.62 -8.77 -4.79
C LEU A 149 1.94 -8.98 -4.05
N THR A 150 1.88 -9.00 -2.72
CA THR A 150 3.05 -9.25 -1.87
C THR A 150 3.19 -10.75 -1.60
N LYS A 151 4.33 -11.33 -2.00
CA LYS A 151 4.63 -12.76 -1.80
C LYS A 151 5.23 -13.02 -0.41
N TYR A 152 4.82 -14.13 0.20
CA TYR A 152 5.49 -14.79 1.32
C TYR A 152 5.76 -16.26 0.97
N VAL A 153 6.95 -16.75 1.33
CA VAL A 153 7.47 -18.07 0.95
C VAL A 153 7.66 -18.96 2.18
N GLY A 154 7.04 -20.13 2.13
CA GLY A 154 7.13 -21.13 3.18
C GLY A 154 6.38 -20.74 4.45
N GLN A 155 6.20 -21.73 5.33
CA GLN A 155 5.49 -21.54 6.60
C GLN A 155 6.22 -20.57 7.54
N GLU A 156 7.55 -20.55 7.54
CA GLU A 156 8.32 -19.72 8.46
C GLU A 156 8.11 -18.23 8.21
N GLU A 157 8.22 -17.79 6.95
CA GLU A 157 7.96 -16.39 6.60
C GLU A 157 6.50 -16.03 6.92
N LEU A 158 5.56 -16.91 6.60
CA LEU A 158 4.14 -16.75 6.97
C LEU A 158 3.93 -16.62 8.47
N ILE A 159 4.70 -17.32 9.30
CA ILE A 159 4.60 -17.28 10.76
C ILE A 159 5.08 -15.93 11.30
N PHE A 160 6.28 -15.51 10.90
CA PHE A 160 6.96 -14.35 11.46
C PHE A 160 6.60 -13.02 10.79
N SER A 161 5.85 -13.05 9.69
CA SER A 161 5.38 -11.84 9.01
C SER A 161 4.07 -11.29 9.59
N SER A 162 3.96 -9.96 9.56
CA SER A 162 2.72 -9.21 9.76
C SER A 162 1.79 -9.34 8.55
N VAL A 163 1.25 -10.55 8.33
CA VAL A 163 0.28 -10.81 7.25
C VAL A 163 -0.98 -9.98 7.44
N LEU A 164 -1.47 -9.36 6.36
CA LEU A 164 -2.63 -8.47 6.38
C LEU A 164 -3.89 -9.14 5.82
N ASN A 165 -3.73 -10.35 5.28
CA ASN A 165 -4.75 -11.15 4.60
C ASN A 165 -5.41 -10.37 3.44
N ILE A 166 -4.65 -9.51 2.77
CA ILE A 166 -5.12 -8.75 1.61
C ILE A 166 -3.96 -8.43 0.67
N GLY A 167 -4.15 -8.69 -0.62
CA GLY A 167 -3.15 -8.44 -1.65
C GLY A 167 -1.89 -9.29 -1.50
N GLU A 168 -2.03 -10.53 -1.02
CA GLU A 168 -0.90 -11.39 -0.62
C GLU A 168 -0.91 -12.73 -1.37
N ILE A 169 0.29 -13.24 -1.67
CA ILE A 169 0.52 -14.59 -2.23
C ILE A 169 1.24 -15.41 -1.18
N TYR A 170 0.64 -16.53 -0.79
CA TYR A 170 1.16 -17.45 0.21
C TYR A 170 1.63 -18.73 -0.46
N LYS A 171 2.95 -18.88 -0.64
CA LYS A 171 3.57 -20.08 -1.22
C LYS A 171 3.93 -21.07 -0.12
N VAL A 172 2.95 -21.85 0.31
CA VAL A 172 3.07 -22.67 1.52
C VAL A 172 4.11 -23.79 1.38
N HIS A 173 4.36 -24.29 0.18
CA HIS A 173 5.35 -25.34 -0.11
C HIS A 173 6.70 -24.80 -0.61
N GLY A 174 6.99 -23.51 -0.42
CA GLY A 174 8.25 -22.90 -0.84
C GLY A 174 8.24 -22.32 -2.26
N CYS A 175 9.42 -21.93 -2.75
CA CYS A 175 9.57 -21.21 -4.02
C CYS A 175 10.87 -21.58 -4.75
N VAL A 176 10.83 -21.60 -6.09
CA VAL A 176 12.00 -21.86 -6.95
C VAL A 176 13.15 -20.86 -6.78
N TYR A 177 12.89 -19.66 -6.24
CA TYR A 177 13.93 -18.68 -5.93
C TYR A 177 14.63 -18.94 -4.60
N GLN A 178 14.04 -19.77 -3.73
CA GLN A 178 14.60 -20.18 -2.44
C GLN A 178 14.48 -21.71 -2.31
N PRO A 179 15.27 -22.49 -3.09
CA PRO A 179 15.05 -23.94 -3.24
C PRO A 179 14.99 -24.71 -1.92
N GLU A 180 15.77 -24.34 -0.91
CA GLU A 180 15.76 -25.00 0.41
C GLU A 180 14.39 -24.96 1.09
N THR A 181 13.56 -23.96 0.80
CA THR A 181 12.19 -23.85 1.34
C THR A 181 11.20 -24.81 0.68
N MET A 182 11.56 -25.45 -0.43
CA MET A 182 10.67 -26.33 -1.18
C MET A 182 10.36 -27.60 -0.40
N VAL A 183 9.08 -27.92 -0.27
CA VAL A 183 8.61 -29.16 0.38
C VAL A 183 8.56 -30.29 -0.64
N LEU A 184 9.63 -31.10 -0.72
CA LEU A 184 9.81 -32.12 -1.77
C LEU A 184 9.94 -33.55 -1.21
N THR A 185 10.80 -33.71 -0.21
CA THR A 185 11.19 -35.01 0.37
C THR A 185 10.31 -35.37 1.57
N LYS A 186 10.36 -36.62 2.02
CA LYS A 186 9.60 -37.08 3.19
C LYS A 186 9.98 -36.29 4.43
N GLU A 187 11.26 -35.97 4.57
CA GLU A 187 11.78 -35.14 5.66
C GLU A 187 11.18 -33.73 5.62
N ASP A 188 11.03 -33.15 4.42
CA ASP A 188 10.39 -31.84 4.27
C ASP A 188 8.90 -31.88 4.64
N TYR A 189 8.17 -32.90 4.19
CA TYR A 189 6.75 -33.08 4.51
C TYR A 189 6.53 -33.30 6.01
N ASN A 190 7.38 -34.08 6.67
CA ASN A 190 7.32 -34.24 8.12
C ASN A 190 7.52 -32.89 8.82
N GLY A 191 8.55 -32.13 8.44
CA GLY A 191 8.81 -30.80 9.01
C GLY A 191 7.70 -29.77 8.72
N PHE A 192 7.06 -29.86 7.54
CA PHE A 192 5.90 -29.03 7.18
C PHE A 192 4.67 -29.39 8.02
N ASN A 193 4.41 -30.69 8.23
CA ASN A 193 3.26 -31.18 8.99
C ASN A 193 3.36 -30.83 10.48
N ASP A 194 4.56 -30.88 11.06
CA ASP A 194 4.79 -30.48 12.45
C ASP A 194 4.42 -29.02 12.73
N LYS A 195 4.52 -28.16 11.72
CA LYS A 195 4.22 -26.71 11.81
C LYS A 195 2.84 -26.35 11.23
N ASN A 196 2.09 -27.34 10.72
CA ASN A 196 0.82 -27.14 10.02
C ASN A 196 -0.27 -26.53 10.92
N THR A 197 -0.28 -26.81 12.23
CA THR A 197 -1.29 -26.26 13.16
C THR A 197 -1.32 -24.73 13.17
N TYR A 198 -0.16 -24.08 13.07
CA TYR A 198 -0.11 -22.62 13.05
C TYR A 198 -0.56 -22.05 11.70
N LEU A 199 -0.15 -22.69 10.59
CA LEU A 199 -0.62 -22.31 9.26
C LEU A 199 -2.14 -22.42 9.17
N ALA A 200 -2.71 -23.54 9.62
CA ALA A 200 -4.14 -23.75 9.71
C ALA A 200 -4.81 -22.62 10.51
N ALA A 201 -4.27 -22.24 11.68
CA ALA A 201 -4.80 -21.16 12.49
C ALA A 201 -4.89 -19.81 11.75
N LYS A 202 -3.87 -19.44 10.97
CA LYS A 202 -3.88 -18.22 10.14
C LYS A 202 -4.84 -18.33 8.94
N LEU A 203 -5.01 -19.53 8.38
CA LEU A 203 -5.89 -19.76 7.22
C LEU A 203 -7.37 -19.89 7.62
N ILE A 204 -7.71 -20.33 8.83
CA ILE A 204 -9.11 -20.50 9.29
C ILE A 204 -9.92 -19.22 9.08
N THR A 205 -9.36 -18.05 9.41
CA THR A 205 -10.08 -16.77 9.26
C THR A 205 -10.36 -16.48 7.78
N ILE A 206 -9.39 -16.75 6.90
CA ILE A 206 -9.56 -16.57 5.44
C ILE A 206 -10.70 -17.45 4.92
N PHE A 207 -10.72 -18.72 5.30
CA PHE A 207 -11.71 -19.69 4.83
C PHE A 207 -13.15 -19.40 5.32
N ILE A 208 -13.30 -18.76 6.47
CA ILE A 208 -14.61 -18.35 6.99
C ILE A 208 -15.08 -17.05 6.34
N GLU A 209 -14.17 -16.08 6.16
CA GLU A 209 -14.51 -14.72 5.75
C GLU A 209 -14.58 -14.54 4.23
N HIS A 210 -13.89 -15.39 3.47
CA HIS A 210 -13.76 -15.27 2.02
C HIS A 210 -14.28 -16.50 1.28
N PRO A 211 -14.82 -16.31 0.06
CA PRO A 211 -14.95 -17.40 -0.91
C PRO A 211 -13.56 -17.95 -1.26
N ILE A 212 -13.40 -19.26 -1.25
CA ILE A 212 -12.17 -19.95 -1.62
C ILE A 212 -12.40 -20.71 -2.92
N VAL A 213 -11.62 -20.36 -3.95
CA VAL A 213 -11.70 -20.98 -5.28
C VAL A 213 -10.44 -21.80 -5.51
N PHE A 214 -10.56 -23.13 -5.41
CA PHE A 214 -9.49 -24.07 -5.71
C PHE A 214 -9.40 -24.25 -7.23
N ILE A 215 -8.24 -24.02 -7.82
CA ILE A 215 -7.99 -24.17 -9.25
C ILE A 215 -6.76 -25.06 -9.42
N GLY A 216 -6.89 -26.11 -10.24
CA GLY A 216 -5.79 -27.02 -10.51
C GLY A 216 -5.48 -27.99 -9.36
N TYR A 217 -6.46 -28.28 -8.51
CA TYR A 217 -6.38 -29.36 -7.52
C TYR A 217 -7.29 -30.52 -7.91
N SER A 218 -6.83 -31.72 -7.58
CA SER A 218 -7.75 -32.85 -7.44
C SER A 218 -8.58 -32.65 -6.17
N ILE A 219 -9.89 -32.92 -6.24
CA ILE A 219 -10.75 -32.95 -5.04
C ILE A 219 -10.30 -34.03 -4.03
N ASN A 220 -9.47 -34.97 -4.48
CA ASN A 220 -8.87 -36.03 -3.68
C ASN A 220 -7.43 -35.73 -3.21
N ASP A 221 -6.91 -34.53 -3.44
CA ASP A 221 -5.58 -34.14 -2.97
C ASP A 221 -5.47 -34.25 -1.43
N SER A 222 -4.47 -35.00 -0.97
CA SER A 222 -4.27 -35.28 0.46
C SER A 222 -3.90 -34.03 1.25
N ASN A 223 -3.07 -33.14 0.68
CA ASN A 223 -2.65 -31.91 1.36
C ASN A 223 -3.85 -30.98 1.57
N ILE A 224 -4.71 -30.86 0.56
CA ILE A 224 -5.94 -30.06 0.66
C ILE A 224 -6.90 -30.66 1.69
N LYS A 225 -7.09 -31.99 1.69
CA LYS A 225 -7.91 -32.68 2.69
C LYS A 225 -7.37 -32.50 4.11
N GLU A 226 -6.06 -32.54 4.30
CA GLU A 226 -5.42 -32.31 5.61
C GLU A 226 -5.62 -30.87 6.11
N ILE A 227 -5.43 -29.88 5.22
CA ILE A 227 -5.67 -28.46 5.55
C ILE A 227 -7.15 -28.24 5.92
N LEU A 228 -8.08 -28.73 5.09
CA LEU A 228 -9.51 -28.60 5.33
C LEU A 228 -9.93 -29.33 6.62
N SER A 229 -9.41 -30.52 6.87
CA SER A 229 -9.70 -31.28 8.09
C SER A 229 -9.20 -30.55 9.33
N SER A 230 -8.03 -29.93 9.27
CA SER A 230 -7.47 -29.12 10.36
C SER A 230 -8.32 -27.88 10.65
N ILE A 231 -8.84 -27.23 9.59
CA ILE A 231 -9.76 -26.10 9.70
C ILE A 231 -11.09 -26.55 10.33
N VAL A 232 -11.71 -27.61 9.81
CA VAL A 232 -13.02 -28.12 10.29
C VAL A 232 -12.96 -28.54 11.77
N LYS A 233 -11.86 -29.17 12.21
CA LYS A 233 -11.64 -29.53 13.62
C LYS A 233 -11.74 -28.33 14.58
N CYS A 234 -11.48 -27.12 14.09
CA CYS A 234 -11.51 -25.89 14.88
C CYS A 234 -12.88 -25.17 14.86
N LEU A 235 -13.88 -25.69 14.13
CA LEU A 235 -15.16 -25.02 13.90
C LEU A 235 -16.34 -25.73 14.55
N ASN A 236 -17.34 -24.95 14.94
CA ASN A 236 -18.64 -25.47 15.36
C ASN A 236 -19.56 -25.70 14.13
N GLN A 237 -20.68 -26.39 14.33
CA GLN A 237 -21.62 -26.73 13.25
C GLN A 237 -22.15 -25.51 12.48
N GLU A 238 -22.34 -24.36 13.14
CA GLU A 238 -22.80 -23.14 12.47
C GLU A 238 -21.74 -22.57 11.51
N LYS A 239 -20.48 -22.48 11.95
CA LYS A 239 -19.36 -22.00 11.13
C LYS A 239 -19.03 -22.96 10.00
N ILE A 240 -19.22 -24.26 10.20
CA ILE A 240 -19.10 -25.27 9.15
C ILE A 240 -20.07 -24.99 8.01
N LYS A 241 -21.33 -24.62 8.28
CA LYS A 241 -22.29 -24.25 7.21
C LYS A 241 -21.85 -23.00 6.44
N LYS A 242 -21.25 -22.02 7.12
CA LYS A 242 -20.68 -20.83 6.46
C LYS A 242 -19.50 -21.20 5.56
N LEU A 243 -18.62 -22.08 6.05
CA LEU A 243 -17.49 -22.61 5.29
C LEU A 243 -17.96 -23.32 4.01
N GLN A 244 -18.92 -24.23 4.11
CA GLN A 244 -19.48 -24.98 2.96
C GLN A 244 -19.90 -24.05 1.81
N ASN A 245 -20.58 -22.96 2.13
CA ASN A 245 -21.06 -22.00 1.12
C ASN A 245 -19.94 -21.17 0.47
N ASN A 246 -18.71 -21.29 0.94
CA ASN A 246 -17.55 -20.54 0.45
C ASN A 246 -16.56 -21.38 -0.34
N LEU A 247 -16.73 -22.71 -0.46
CA LEU A 247 -15.75 -23.56 -1.14
C LEU A 247 -16.17 -23.90 -2.57
N PHE A 248 -15.33 -23.52 -3.53
CA PHE A 248 -15.50 -23.76 -4.96
C PHE A 248 -14.30 -24.54 -5.49
N PHE A 249 -14.52 -25.69 -6.09
CA PHE A 249 -13.48 -26.53 -6.70
C PHE A 249 -13.61 -26.50 -8.21
N VAL A 250 -12.61 -25.95 -8.87
CA VAL A 250 -12.53 -25.86 -10.34
C VAL A 250 -11.63 -26.98 -10.84
N GLU A 251 -12.27 -27.95 -11.49
CA GLU A 251 -11.61 -29.10 -12.09
C GLU A 251 -11.46 -28.89 -13.58
N TRP A 252 -10.23 -28.99 -14.04
CA TRP A 252 -9.91 -28.90 -15.46
C TRP A 252 -10.17 -30.24 -16.14
N ASN A 253 -11.00 -30.20 -17.19
CA ASN A 253 -11.23 -31.34 -18.08
C ASN A 253 -10.44 -31.14 -19.39
N PRO A 254 -9.49 -32.01 -19.74
CA PRO A 254 -8.71 -31.87 -20.97
C PRO A 254 -9.54 -32.07 -22.25
N ASP A 255 -10.74 -32.63 -22.18
CA ASP A 255 -11.63 -32.76 -23.34
C ASP A 255 -12.20 -31.39 -23.74
N GLU A 256 -11.86 -30.95 -24.96
CA GLU A 256 -12.33 -29.68 -25.56
C GLU A 256 -13.86 -29.61 -25.70
N ASN A 257 -14.53 -30.76 -25.78
CA ASN A 257 -15.99 -30.83 -25.87
C ASN A 257 -16.69 -30.88 -24.50
N SER A 258 -15.93 -30.75 -23.40
CA SER A 258 -16.50 -30.77 -22.06
C SER A 258 -17.36 -29.53 -21.83
N ASP A 259 -18.65 -29.74 -21.56
CA ASP A 259 -19.54 -28.67 -21.12
C ASP A 259 -19.06 -28.04 -19.80
N PHE A 260 -19.32 -26.73 -19.66
CA PHE A 260 -19.17 -26.04 -18.38
C PHE A 260 -20.27 -26.49 -17.41
N MET A 261 -19.90 -27.24 -16.38
CA MET A 261 -20.85 -27.84 -15.45
C MET A 261 -20.61 -27.37 -14.02
N ILE A 262 -21.69 -27.03 -13.32
CA ILE A 262 -21.64 -26.69 -11.89
C ILE A 262 -22.58 -27.61 -11.11
N GLN A 263 -22.02 -28.37 -10.18
CA GLN A 263 -22.75 -29.34 -9.38
C GLN A 263 -22.27 -29.36 -7.92
N PRO A 264 -23.16 -29.63 -6.96
CA PRO A 264 -22.73 -29.92 -5.59
C PRO A 264 -21.92 -31.21 -5.57
N HIS A 265 -20.91 -31.28 -4.71
CA HIS A 265 -20.12 -32.47 -4.49
C HIS A 265 -19.75 -32.59 -3.02
N ASP A 266 -19.77 -33.83 -2.51
CA ASP A 266 -19.52 -34.12 -1.11
C ASP A 266 -18.12 -34.70 -0.94
N ILE A 267 -17.22 -33.94 -0.31
CA ILE A 267 -15.88 -34.42 0.01
C ILE A 267 -15.95 -35.20 1.31
N THR A 268 -15.57 -36.48 1.27
CA THR A 268 -15.39 -37.29 2.48
C THR A 268 -14.04 -36.97 3.11
N MET A 269 -14.08 -36.46 4.33
CA MET A 269 -12.92 -36.13 5.14
C MET A 269 -12.58 -37.27 6.12
N GLU A 270 -11.45 -37.15 6.80
CA GLU A 270 -11.09 -38.06 7.88
C GLU A 270 -12.17 -38.11 8.96
N HIS A 271 -12.33 -39.29 9.58
CA HIS A 271 -13.36 -39.57 10.59
C HIS A 271 -14.82 -39.50 10.11
N GLY A 272 -15.05 -39.60 8.79
CA GLY A 272 -16.41 -39.74 8.22
C GLY A 272 -17.20 -38.44 8.13
N PHE A 273 -16.54 -37.29 8.31
CA PHE A 273 -17.17 -36.00 8.10
C PHE A 273 -17.35 -35.72 6.61
N ILE A 274 -18.54 -35.26 6.21
CA ILE A 274 -18.85 -34.93 4.81
C ILE A 274 -18.89 -33.41 4.67
N LEU A 275 -18.07 -32.88 3.76
CA LEU A 275 -18.01 -31.46 3.43
C LEU A 275 -18.60 -31.22 2.03
N PRO A 276 -19.84 -30.71 1.93
CA PRO A 276 -20.40 -30.29 0.66
C PRO A 276 -19.65 -29.05 0.13
N VAL A 277 -19.30 -29.12 -1.15
CA VAL A 277 -18.61 -28.06 -1.90
C VAL A 277 -19.28 -27.84 -3.24
N THR A 278 -19.01 -26.70 -3.87
CA THR A 278 -19.42 -26.45 -5.26
C THR A 278 -18.33 -26.92 -6.20
N ARG A 279 -18.58 -27.94 -7.01
CA ARG A 279 -17.65 -28.42 -8.04
C ARG A 279 -18.02 -27.80 -9.39
N ILE A 280 -17.02 -27.23 -10.05
CA ILE A 280 -17.08 -26.59 -11.36
C ILE A 280 -16.16 -27.39 -12.28
N ILE A 281 -16.69 -27.95 -13.37
CA ILE A 281 -15.91 -28.71 -14.35
C ILE A 281 -15.84 -27.87 -15.62
N THR A 282 -14.64 -27.67 -16.16
CA THR A 282 -14.46 -26.85 -17.36
C THR A 282 -13.17 -27.17 -18.12
N HIS A 283 -13.19 -26.96 -19.44
CA HIS A 283 -11.99 -27.07 -20.28
C HIS A 283 -11.09 -25.83 -20.22
N GLU A 284 -11.69 -24.65 -20.12
CA GLU A 284 -11.01 -23.35 -20.06
C GLU A 284 -11.41 -22.65 -18.77
N TYR A 285 -10.49 -21.96 -18.09
CA TYR A 285 -10.84 -21.23 -16.87
C TYR A 285 -11.53 -19.89 -17.15
N LYS A 286 -11.56 -19.42 -18.40
CA LYS A 286 -12.22 -18.17 -18.80
C LYS A 286 -13.64 -18.00 -18.23
N PRO A 287 -14.59 -18.96 -18.35
CA PRO A 287 -15.94 -18.79 -17.79
C PRO A 287 -15.96 -18.66 -16.27
N VAL A 288 -15.00 -19.27 -15.58
CA VAL A 288 -14.82 -19.12 -14.12
C VAL A 288 -14.34 -17.72 -13.79
N TYR A 289 -13.31 -17.23 -14.49
CA TYR A 289 -12.78 -15.88 -14.30
C TYR A 289 -13.83 -14.82 -14.62
N GLU A 290 -14.70 -15.03 -15.61
CA GLU A 290 -15.83 -14.14 -15.90
C GLU A 290 -16.78 -14.06 -14.71
N CYS A 291 -17.06 -15.18 -14.04
CA CYS A 291 -17.87 -15.19 -12.82
C CYS A 291 -17.19 -14.42 -11.68
N LEU A 292 -15.88 -14.63 -11.48
CA LEU A 292 -15.12 -13.95 -10.43
C LEU A 292 -14.95 -12.45 -10.69
N ALA A 293 -14.82 -12.04 -11.95
CA ALA A 293 -14.72 -10.64 -12.37
C ALA A 293 -15.98 -9.83 -12.04
N THR A 294 -17.12 -10.49 -11.84
CA THR A 294 -18.36 -9.81 -11.45
C THR A 294 -18.37 -9.28 -10.02
N PHE A 295 -17.40 -9.68 -9.19
CA PHE A 295 -17.23 -9.11 -7.87
C PHE A 295 -16.66 -7.68 -7.97
N GLU A 296 -17.50 -6.70 -7.70
CA GLU A 296 -17.13 -5.29 -7.71
C GLU A 296 -16.52 -4.86 -6.37
N ARG A 297 -15.44 -4.08 -6.45
CA ARG A 297 -14.79 -3.49 -5.29
C ARG A 297 -14.51 -2.02 -5.53
N GLY A 298 -14.86 -1.16 -4.56
CA GLY A 298 -14.63 0.28 -4.66
C GLY A 298 -13.15 0.70 -4.61
N ILE A 299 -12.30 -0.07 -3.91
CA ILE A 299 -10.85 0.23 -3.79
C ILE A 299 -10.03 -0.98 -4.25
N PRO A 300 -9.11 -0.83 -5.22
CA PRO A 300 -8.21 -1.91 -5.64
C PRO A 300 -7.45 -2.57 -4.48
N THR A 301 -7.29 -3.90 -4.53
CA THR A 301 -6.68 -4.70 -3.46
C THR A 301 -5.30 -4.20 -3.02
N HIS A 302 -4.42 -3.86 -3.98
CA HIS A 302 -3.07 -3.36 -3.67
C HIS A 302 -3.08 -2.04 -2.87
N LEU A 303 -4.07 -1.16 -3.11
CA LEU A 303 -4.24 0.09 -2.35
C LEU A 303 -4.81 -0.19 -0.96
N LEU A 304 -5.79 -1.09 -0.84
CA LEU A 304 -6.32 -1.50 0.47
C LEU A 304 -5.24 -2.12 1.34
N ARG A 305 -4.36 -2.93 0.75
CA ARG A 305 -3.18 -3.46 1.43
C ARG A 305 -2.27 -2.35 1.93
N LEU A 306 -1.97 -1.37 1.07
CA LEU A 306 -1.15 -0.22 1.45
C LEU A 306 -1.75 0.53 2.65
N TYR A 307 -3.06 0.77 2.63
CA TYR A 307 -3.76 1.41 3.74
C TYR A 307 -3.71 0.57 5.01
N LYS A 308 -4.06 -0.72 4.95
CA LYS A 308 -3.97 -1.63 6.10
C LYS A 308 -2.55 -1.67 6.67
N LYS A 309 -1.53 -1.72 5.82
CA LYS A 309 -0.12 -1.71 6.23
C LYS A 309 0.24 -0.43 6.98
N GLN A 310 -0.14 0.73 6.45
CA GLN A 310 0.14 2.01 7.08
C GLN A 310 -0.59 2.18 8.42
N PHE A 311 -1.86 1.78 8.49
CA PHE A 311 -2.60 1.75 9.76
C PHE A 311 -1.96 0.81 10.77
N TYR A 312 -1.55 -0.37 10.35
CA TYR A 312 -0.84 -1.32 11.21
C TYR A 312 0.47 -0.73 11.73
N GLU A 313 1.30 -0.12 10.87
CA GLU A 313 2.56 0.55 11.25
C GLU A 313 2.32 1.66 12.28
N ILE A 314 1.24 2.45 12.14
CA ILE A 314 0.90 3.54 13.07
C ILE A 314 0.46 2.98 14.43
N VAL A 315 -0.35 1.92 14.45
CA VAL A 315 -0.87 1.33 15.69
C VAL A 315 0.23 0.57 16.44
N PHE A 316 1.13 -0.09 15.70
CA PHE A 316 2.17 -0.94 16.28
C PHE A 316 3.45 -0.16 16.66
N SER A 317 3.74 0.97 16.00
CA SER A 317 4.91 1.79 16.31
C SER A 317 4.68 2.67 17.54
N GLU A 318 5.52 2.54 18.57
CA GLU A 318 5.56 3.45 19.73
C GLU A 318 5.99 4.89 19.37
N LYS A 319 6.56 5.10 18.17
CA LYS A 319 6.94 6.40 17.61
C LYS A 319 6.50 6.50 16.16
N PRO A 320 5.23 6.85 15.88
CA PRO A 320 4.76 6.99 14.50
C PRO A 320 5.47 8.19 13.84
N GLU A 321 6.40 7.94 12.92
CA GLU A 321 7.02 8.98 12.08
C GLU A 321 6.01 9.63 11.10
N LYS A 322 4.91 8.93 10.81
CA LYS A 322 3.87 9.37 9.88
C LYS A 322 2.62 9.81 10.64
N GLN A 323 2.28 11.10 10.52
CA GLN A 323 1.07 11.66 11.12
C GLN A 323 -0.16 11.29 10.27
N LEU A 324 -1.16 10.66 10.90
CA LEU A 324 -2.47 10.44 10.29
C LEU A 324 -3.29 11.73 10.40
N TYR A 325 -3.64 12.36 9.29
CA TYR A 325 -4.58 13.48 9.29
C TYR A 325 -5.96 12.99 8.86
N ALA A 326 -6.85 12.82 9.83
CA ALA A 326 -8.27 12.64 9.58
C ALA A 326 -8.91 14.03 9.47
N LEU A 327 -9.50 14.36 8.32
CA LEU A 327 -10.30 15.57 8.17
C LEU A 327 -11.51 15.46 9.11
N PRO A 328 -11.71 16.38 10.07
CA PRO A 328 -12.95 16.43 10.84
C PRO A 328 -14.10 16.71 9.86
N GLY A 329 -15.19 15.96 9.98
CA GLY A 329 -16.32 15.98 9.02
C GLY A 329 -17.06 17.31 8.83
N LYS A 330 -16.57 18.41 9.41
CA LYS A 330 -17.07 19.78 9.17
C LYS A 330 -16.41 20.46 7.96
N ASP A 331 -15.27 19.96 7.49
CA ASP A 331 -14.49 20.55 6.38
C ASP A 331 -14.62 19.78 5.05
N ILE A 332 -15.49 18.76 5.00
CA ILE A 332 -15.81 18.03 3.77
C ILE A 332 -17.01 18.73 3.15
N ASP A 333 -16.76 19.57 2.15
CA ASP A 333 -17.81 20.09 1.28
C ASP A 333 -18.55 18.86 0.71
N VAL A 334 -19.80 18.70 1.13
CA VAL A 334 -20.62 17.52 0.85
C VAL A 334 -20.98 17.53 -0.63
N THR A 335 -20.06 17.10 -1.48
CA THR A 335 -20.41 16.54 -2.78
C THR A 335 -20.93 15.12 -2.52
N PRO A 336 -22.07 14.70 -3.12
CA PRO A 336 -22.70 13.42 -2.78
C PRO A 336 -21.89 12.15 -3.09
N ASN A 337 -20.67 12.26 -3.63
CA ASN A 337 -19.94 11.15 -4.23
C ASN A 337 -18.52 10.91 -3.70
N ILE A 338 -18.09 11.58 -2.63
CA ILE A 338 -16.80 11.26 -1.99
C ILE A 338 -17.05 10.28 -0.84
N GLN A 339 -16.77 8.99 -1.07
CA GLN A 339 -17.01 7.96 -0.06
C GLN A 339 -15.93 7.89 1.03
N VAL A 340 -14.63 8.07 0.73
CA VAL A 340 -13.57 8.27 1.74
C VAL A 340 -12.32 8.92 1.11
N VAL A 341 -11.63 9.83 1.82
CA VAL A 341 -10.28 10.33 1.45
C VAL A 341 -9.31 10.01 2.59
N TYR A 342 -8.25 9.25 2.28
CA TYR A 342 -7.14 8.98 3.20
C TYR A 342 -5.84 9.58 2.64
N GLY A 343 -5.32 10.62 3.29
CA GLY A 343 -4.03 11.22 2.95
C GLY A 343 -2.92 10.67 3.84
N PHE A 344 -2.04 9.84 3.29
CA PHE A 344 -0.85 9.36 3.98
C PHE A 344 0.42 9.96 3.36
N GLY A 345 1.23 10.66 4.17
CA GLY A 345 2.59 11.06 3.79
C GLY A 345 2.74 12.18 2.75
N ALA A 346 1.65 12.80 2.29
CA ALA A 346 1.67 13.91 1.34
C ALA A 346 1.04 15.18 1.92
N ILE A 347 1.40 15.52 3.16
CA ILE A 347 0.87 16.69 3.88
C ILE A 347 1.09 17.98 3.05
N ASP A 348 2.23 18.12 2.37
CA ASP A 348 2.53 19.34 1.62
C ASP A 348 1.88 19.39 0.22
N LYS A 349 1.61 18.24 -0.41
CA LYS A 349 0.87 18.18 -1.69
C LYS A 349 -0.64 18.29 -1.53
N TYR A 350 -1.20 17.89 -0.39
CA TYR A 350 -2.63 18.09 -0.11
C TYR A 350 -2.94 19.50 0.41
N LYS A 351 -1.98 20.18 1.07
CA LYS A 351 -2.10 21.62 1.37
C LYS A 351 -2.30 22.47 0.11
N SER A 352 -1.66 22.11 -1.01
CA SER A 352 -1.87 22.80 -2.29
C SER A 352 -3.19 22.41 -2.95
N ALA A 353 -3.60 21.13 -2.89
CA ALA A 353 -4.81 20.63 -3.56
C ALA A 353 -6.14 21.02 -2.88
N VAL A 354 -6.19 21.12 -1.54
CA VAL A 354 -7.41 21.51 -0.80
C VAL A 354 -7.60 23.04 -0.77
N GLY A 355 -6.63 23.79 -1.29
CA GLY A 355 -6.63 25.25 -1.23
C GLY A 355 -6.32 25.74 0.19
N TYR A 356 -5.62 26.86 0.26
CA TYR A 356 -5.21 27.49 1.51
C TYR A 356 -6.38 28.10 2.34
N THR A 357 -7.60 27.58 2.22
CA THR A 357 -8.78 28.00 2.99
C THR A 357 -8.63 27.76 4.50
N GLY A 358 -7.71 26.89 4.92
CA GLY A 358 -7.34 26.67 6.33
C GLY A 358 -6.23 27.57 6.90
N LEU A 359 -5.59 28.45 6.10
CA LEU A 359 -4.48 29.28 6.60
C LEU A 359 -4.99 30.40 7.51
N LYS A 360 -4.55 30.38 8.78
CA LYS A 360 -4.75 31.49 9.71
C LYS A 360 -3.83 32.68 9.37
N ALA A 361 -4.28 33.91 9.63
CA ALA A 361 -3.52 35.14 9.40
C ALA A 361 -2.10 35.15 10.01
N ILE A 362 -1.90 34.49 11.16
CA ILE A 362 -0.59 34.37 11.81
C ILE A 362 0.47 33.69 10.92
N ASN A 363 0.05 32.79 10.03
CA ASN A 363 0.97 32.13 9.11
C ASN A 363 1.50 33.11 8.05
N LEU A 364 0.64 34.01 7.54
CA LEU A 364 1.05 35.06 6.61
C LEU A 364 1.99 36.06 7.30
N PHE A 365 1.67 36.48 8.52
CA PHE A 365 2.55 37.36 9.29
C PHE A 365 3.95 36.76 9.50
N ARG A 366 4.01 35.46 9.82
CA ARG A 366 5.27 34.75 10.00
C ARG A 366 6.05 34.61 8.68
N ASP A 367 5.35 34.39 7.58
CA ASP A 367 5.99 34.27 6.26
C ASP A 367 6.61 35.59 5.77
N ILE A 368 6.08 36.75 6.17
CA ILE A 368 6.73 38.04 5.91
C ILE A 368 8.08 38.16 6.66
N VAL A 369 8.16 37.59 7.86
CA VAL A 369 9.35 37.69 8.72
C VAL A 369 10.38 36.63 8.34
N ASP A 370 9.98 35.36 8.29
CA ASP A 370 10.90 34.23 8.14
C ASP A 370 11.19 33.88 6.68
N ASN A 371 10.36 34.34 5.75
CA ASN A 371 10.40 34.00 4.32
C ASN A 371 10.40 32.48 4.03
N ASN A 372 9.86 31.68 4.95
CA ASN A 372 9.91 30.21 4.93
C ASN A 372 8.63 29.56 4.36
N GLY A 373 7.63 30.33 3.97
CA GLY A 373 6.39 29.83 3.39
C GLY A 373 6.57 29.51 1.91
N ASN A 374 6.68 28.23 1.58
CA ASN A 374 6.69 27.75 0.19
C ASN A 374 5.26 27.74 -0.40
N TYR A 375 4.60 28.90 -0.37
CA TYR A 375 3.18 29.07 -0.74
C TYR A 375 3.01 29.40 -2.23
N GLU A 376 1.93 28.92 -2.82
CA GLU A 376 1.52 29.34 -4.17
C GLU A 376 0.84 30.72 -4.09
N HIS A 377 1.59 31.76 -4.49
CA HIS A 377 1.23 33.18 -4.37
C HIS A 377 -0.13 33.51 -4.99
N GLU A 378 -0.49 32.90 -6.14
CA GLU A 378 -1.78 33.12 -6.81
C GLU A 378 -2.97 32.65 -5.95
N ILE A 379 -2.86 31.49 -5.29
CA ILE A 379 -3.94 30.95 -4.45
C ILE A 379 -4.08 31.80 -3.17
N ILE A 380 -2.96 32.27 -2.60
CA ILE A 380 -2.98 33.18 -1.45
C ILE A 380 -3.75 34.46 -1.77
N LEU A 381 -3.49 35.05 -2.94
CA LEU A 381 -4.14 36.30 -3.39
C LEU A 381 -5.62 36.12 -3.73
N THR A 382 -5.99 35.02 -4.39
CA THR A 382 -7.35 34.82 -4.92
C THR A 382 -8.32 34.20 -3.92
N LYS A 383 -7.85 33.38 -2.97
CA LYS A 383 -8.70 32.67 -2.02
C LYS A 383 -8.45 33.10 -0.56
N THR A 384 -7.20 33.01 -0.09
CA THR A 384 -6.88 33.17 1.35
C THR A 384 -6.99 34.61 1.85
N ILE A 385 -6.35 35.57 1.18
CA ILE A 385 -6.37 36.97 1.61
C ILE A 385 -7.79 37.55 1.61
N PRO A 386 -8.63 37.35 0.57
CA PRO A 386 -10.02 37.79 0.57
C PRO A 386 -10.82 37.24 1.75
N GLU A 387 -10.64 35.96 2.10
CA GLU A 387 -11.32 35.33 3.23
C GLU A 387 -10.85 35.88 4.58
N LEU A 388 -9.54 36.01 4.79
CA LEU A 388 -8.97 36.56 6.02
C LEU A 388 -9.33 38.03 6.23
N ARG A 389 -9.44 38.80 5.15
CA ARG A 389 -9.81 40.23 5.20
C ARG A 389 -11.25 40.48 5.65
N LYS A 390 -12.14 39.47 5.58
CA LYS A 390 -13.49 39.58 6.16
C LYS A 390 -13.46 39.89 7.65
N ASN A 391 -12.44 39.41 8.36
CA ASN A 391 -12.31 39.55 9.82
C ASN A 391 -11.30 40.64 10.24
N THR A 392 -10.39 41.06 9.37
CA THR A 392 -9.39 42.08 9.70
C THR A 392 -8.87 42.84 8.49
N LYS A 393 -8.82 44.18 8.57
CA LYS A 393 -8.33 45.06 7.49
C LYS A 393 -6.83 44.86 7.20
N PHE A 394 -6.03 44.50 8.21
CA PHE A 394 -4.57 44.49 8.13
C PHE A 394 -4.06 43.07 7.94
N ILE A 395 -3.84 42.69 6.68
CA ILE A 395 -3.21 41.44 6.24
C ILE A 395 -2.10 41.80 5.25
N PRO A 396 -0.88 41.26 5.40
CA PRO A 396 0.20 41.51 4.45
C PRO A 396 -0.15 40.91 3.08
N CYS A 397 0.14 41.65 2.02
CA CYS A 397 -0.24 41.28 0.65
C CYS A 397 0.78 41.70 -0.41
N TYR A 398 1.66 42.67 -0.13
CA TYR A 398 2.57 43.23 -1.13
C TYR A 398 3.66 42.24 -1.54
N LYS A 399 4.19 41.44 -0.62
CA LYS A 399 5.09 40.30 -0.94
C LYS A 399 4.49 39.40 -2.03
N TYR A 400 3.23 39.01 -1.85
CA TYR A 400 2.55 38.09 -2.77
C TYR A 400 2.21 38.75 -4.11
N LEU A 401 1.80 40.02 -4.10
CA LEU A 401 1.53 40.80 -5.32
C LEU A 401 2.78 40.97 -6.18
N LYS A 402 3.91 41.34 -5.57
CA LYS A 402 5.19 41.49 -6.27
C LYS A 402 5.68 40.17 -6.85
N ALA A 403 5.49 39.06 -6.15
CA ALA A 403 5.87 37.72 -6.61
C ALA A 403 5.12 37.27 -7.87
N VAL A 404 3.86 37.70 -8.06
CA VAL A 404 3.06 37.41 -9.27
C VAL A 404 3.21 38.49 -10.35
N GLY A 405 4.14 39.44 -10.18
CA GLY A 405 4.44 40.49 -11.15
C GLY A 405 3.54 41.74 -11.08
N ILE A 406 2.74 41.90 -10.03
CA ILE A 406 1.95 43.12 -9.79
C ILE A 406 2.81 44.09 -8.96
N ILE A 407 3.24 45.18 -9.59
CA ILE A 407 4.26 46.10 -9.05
C ILE A 407 3.87 47.58 -9.17
N SER A 408 2.64 47.88 -9.62
CA SER A 408 2.13 49.24 -9.80
C SER A 408 0.61 49.26 -9.70
N ASP A 409 0.03 50.44 -9.43
CA ASP A 409 -1.43 50.61 -9.38
C ASP A 409 -2.09 50.26 -10.74
N GLU A 410 -1.40 50.50 -11.85
CA GLU A 410 -1.86 50.15 -13.19
C GLU A 410 -1.89 48.63 -13.41
N THR A 411 -0.84 47.91 -13.01
CA THR A 411 -0.78 46.45 -13.10
C THR A 411 -1.75 45.79 -12.12
N TYR A 412 -2.01 46.43 -10.97
CA TYR A 412 -3.03 45.98 -10.03
C TYR A 412 -4.44 46.11 -10.61
N ASN A 413 -4.78 47.24 -11.22
CA ASN A 413 -6.12 47.44 -11.78
C ASN A 413 -6.40 46.57 -13.02
N ASN A 414 -5.36 46.20 -13.77
CA ASN A 414 -5.45 45.38 -14.99
C ASN A 414 -5.04 43.90 -14.77
N ASN A 415 -5.03 43.42 -13.52
CA ASN A 415 -4.57 42.07 -13.21
C ASN A 415 -5.51 40.99 -13.79
N LYS A 416 -4.93 39.92 -14.35
CA LYS A 416 -5.69 38.77 -14.89
C LYS A 416 -6.23 37.83 -13.81
N LEU A 417 -5.83 38.02 -12.56
CA LEU A 417 -6.16 37.15 -11.41
C LEU A 417 -7.51 37.52 -10.77
N GLY A 418 -8.14 38.64 -11.16
CA GLY A 418 -9.41 39.10 -10.58
C GLY A 418 -9.29 39.66 -9.15
N VAL A 419 -8.07 40.00 -8.71
CA VAL A 419 -7.81 40.53 -7.37
C VAL A 419 -8.27 41.99 -7.27
N ASN A 420 -9.12 42.32 -6.31
CA ASN A 420 -9.74 43.66 -6.23
C ASN A 420 -9.95 44.19 -4.79
N PHE A 421 -9.20 43.70 -3.81
CA PHE A 421 -9.29 44.20 -2.43
C PHE A 421 -8.56 45.54 -2.24
N PRO A 422 -8.93 46.38 -1.24
CA PRO A 422 -8.24 47.64 -1.01
C PRO A 422 -6.80 47.43 -0.50
N LEU A 423 -5.82 48.09 -1.12
CA LEU A 423 -4.43 48.10 -0.68
C LEU A 423 -4.23 49.17 0.39
N ASN A 424 -3.47 48.85 1.44
CA ASN A 424 -3.15 49.81 2.51
C ASN A 424 -1.99 50.71 2.08
N LYS A 425 -2.11 52.02 2.25
CA LYS A 425 -1.08 53.03 1.95
C LYS A 425 -0.40 53.52 3.23
N LYS A 426 0.63 54.36 3.10
CA LYS A 426 1.42 54.87 4.25
C LYS A 426 0.53 55.42 5.37
N GLU A 427 -0.48 56.20 4.99
CA GLU A 427 -1.40 56.87 5.92
C GLU A 427 -2.31 55.89 6.66
N ASP A 428 -2.58 54.70 6.12
CA ASP A 428 -3.41 53.67 6.77
C ASP A 428 -2.71 53.03 7.98
N PHE A 429 -1.38 53.14 8.05
CA PHE A 429 -0.56 52.58 9.14
C PHE A 429 -0.39 53.54 10.31
N TYR A 430 -0.72 54.83 10.13
CA TYR A 430 -0.72 55.83 11.19
C TYR A 430 -1.77 55.50 12.24
N PHE A 431 -1.30 55.30 13.47
CA PHE A 431 -2.18 55.03 14.60
C PHE A 431 -1.60 55.65 15.87
N TYR A 432 -2.48 56.21 16.70
CA TYR A 432 -2.12 57.02 17.87
C TYR A 432 -1.61 58.41 17.52
N SER A 433 -1.70 59.37 18.44
CA SER A 433 -1.20 60.72 18.20
C SER A 433 0.17 60.88 18.85
N PHE A 434 1.17 61.24 18.07
CA PHE A 434 2.53 61.53 18.51
C PHE A 434 2.87 62.99 18.22
N ARG A 435 3.75 63.57 19.04
CA ARG A 435 4.22 64.94 18.84
C ARG A 435 5.18 65.01 17.65
N GLU A 436 5.31 66.19 17.04
CA GLU A 436 6.15 66.40 15.84
C GLU A 436 7.64 66.13 16.09
N ASP A 437 8.13 66.30 17.31
CA ASP A 437 9.48 65.93 17.72
C ASP A 437 9.69 64.41 17.77
N GLU A 438 8.67 63.64 18.18
CA GLU A 438 8.75 62.18 18.23
C GLU A 438 8.77 61.53 16.86
N LYS A 439 8.12 62.14 15.87
CA LYS A 439 8.05 61.64 14.48
C LYS A 439 9.37 61.78 13.71
N LYS A 440 10.33 62.56 14.24
CA LYS A 440 11.64 62.81 13.62
C LYS A 440 12.74 61.88 14.13
N LYS A 441 12.40 60.94 15.02
CA LYS A 441 13.34 59.99 15.62
C LYS A 441 13.73 58.88 14.64
N THR A 442 14.90 58.30 14.86
CA THR A 442 15.32 57.04 14.23
C THR A 442 14.65 55.84 14.91
N ILE A 443 14.70 54.67 14.27
CA ILE A 443 14.13 53.43 14.85
C ILE A 443 14.82 53.10 16.19
N ASN A 444 16.14 53.27 16.29
CA ASN A 444 16.90 52.98 17.50
C ASN A 444 16.53 53.91 18.65
N GLU A 445 16.43 55.23 18.40
CA GLU A 445 15.99 56.20 19.40
C GLU A 445 14.56 55.88 19.88
N ALA A 446 13.67 55.48 18.97
CA ALA A 446 12.31 55.07 19.34
C ALA A 446 12.31 53.82 20.23
N ILE A 447 13.19 52.84 19.96
CA ILE A 447 13.33 51.62 20.77
C ILE A 447 13.89 51.95 22.17
N GLU A 448 14.88 52.83 22.26
CA GLU A 448 15.51 53.23 23.53
C GLU A 448 14.54 54.02 24.41
N ASP A 449 13.87 55.05 23.87
CA ASP A 449 12.95 55.90 24.61
C ASP A 449 11.73 55.17 25.16
N TYR A 450 11.35 54.06 24.50
CA TYR A 450 10.17 53.27 24.83
C TYR A 450 10.48 51.81 25.16
N ALA A 451 11.65 51.53 25.72
CA ALA A 451 12.07 50.18 26.12
C ALA A 451 11.03 49.44 26.99
N ASP A 452 10.39 50.15 27.92
CA ASP A 452 9.35 49.59 28.81
C ASP A 452 7.95 49.51 28.17
N ALA A 453 7.76 50.15 27.01
CA ALA A 453 6.48 50.30 26.32
C ALA A 453 6.58 49.97 24.82
N ILE A 454 7.07 48.77 24.50
CA ILE A 454 7.32 48.27 23.13
C ILE A 454 6.14 48.48 22.16
N TRP A 455 4.89 48.47 22.63
CA TRP A 455 3.73 48.75 21.78
C TRP A 455 3.72 50.18 21.21
N LYS A 456 4.26 51.16 21.94
CA LYS A 456 4.43 52.54 21.46
C LYS A 456 5.44 52.62 20.33
N VAL A 457 6.52 51.85 20.43
CA VAL A 457 7.51 51.70 19.35
C VAL A 457 6.81 51.19 18.09
N CYS A 458 5.98 50.15 18.22
CA CYS A 458 5.23 49.60 17.09
C CYS A 458 4.25 50.60 16.45
N ALA A 459 3.70 51.51 17.25
CA ALA A 459 2.78 52.54 16.80
C ALA A 459 3.49 53.77 16.20
N LEU A 460 4.69 54.09 16.68
CA LEU A 460 5.49 55.25 16.24
C LEU A 460 6.21 54.97 14.92
N ILE A 461 6.77 53.77 14.73
CA ILE A 461 7.58 53.44 13.54
C ILE A 461 6.91 53.83 12.21
N PRO A 462 5.61 53.58 11.96
CA PRO A 462 4.97 53.99 10.73
C PRO A 462 5.11 55.49 10.39
N TYR A 463 5.20 56.37 11.40
CA TYR A 463 5.35 57.82 11.23
C TYR A 463 6.78 58.27 10.87
N LEU A 464 7.77 57.40 11.06
CA LEU A 464 9.18 57.75 10.86
C LEU A 464 9.54 57.75 9.37
N ASP A 465 10.53 58.56 9.01
CA ASP A 465 11.11 58.56 7.65
C ASP A 465 12.21 57.51 7.55
N ILE A 466 11.82 56.25 7.36
CA ILE A 466 12.71 55.09 7.38
C ILE A 466 13.43 54.94 6.05
N LYS A 467 14.76 54.99 6.08
CA LYS A 467 15.62 54.72 4.91
C LYS A 467 15.72 53.20 4.65
N ASP A 468 16.08 52.83 3.43
CA ASP A 468 16.16 51.41 3.05
C ASP A 468 17.22 50.64 3.89
N GLU A 469 18.29 51.32 4.30
CA GLU A 469 19.33 50.79 5.19
C GLU A 469 18.81 50.42 6.60
N GLU A 470 17.71 51.04 7.04
CA GLU A 470 17.10 50.80 8.35
C GLU A 470 16.05 49.67 8.33
N LEU A 471 15.74 49.10 7.14
CA LEU A 471 14.77 48.02 7.03
C LEU A 471 15.24 46.72 7.69
N GLU A 472 16.55 46.47 7.72
CA GLU A 472 17.12 45.32 8.44
C GLU A 472 16.90 45.45 9.95
N ILE A 473 17.11 46.66 10.50
CA ILE A 473 16.86 46.96 11.91
C ILE A 473 15.38 46.74 12.27
N LEU A 474 14.47 47.19 11.40
CA LEU A 474 13.04 46.95 11.56
C LEU A 474 12.68 45.46 11.52
N HIS A 475 13.28 44.70 10.62
CA HIS A 475 13.09 43.26 10.50
C HIS A 475 13.55 42.53 11.77
N ASP A 476 14.74 42.84 12.27
CA ASP A 476 15.30 42.26 13.50
C ASP A 476 14.40 42.57 14.71
N PHE A 477 13.91 43.80 14.82
CA PHE A 477 12.96 44.20 15.86
C PHE A 477 11.66 43.38 15.78
N ILE A 478 11.09 43.20 14.59
CA ILE A 478 9.88 42.40 14.40
C ILE A 478 10.15 40.93 14.76
N SER A 479 11.25 40.35 14.26
CA SER A 479 11.62 38.95 14.50
C SER A 479 11.76 38.66 16.00
N LYS A 480 12.52 39.50 16.73
CA LYS A 480 12.74 39.36 18.17
C LYS A 480 11.45 39.40 18.99
N ASN A 481 10.46 40.21 18.58
CA ASN A 481 9.21 40.42 19.32
C ASN A 481 8.04 39.55 18.82
N PHE A 482 8.21 38.80 17.74
CA PHE A 482 7.11 38.08 17.07
C PHE A 482 6.39 37.10 18.01
N ASN A 483 7.15 36.24 18.70
CA ASN A 483 6.59 35.21 19.57
C ASN A 483 5.88 35.80 20.79
N ASP A 484 6.40 36.88 21.37
CA ASP A 484 5.80 37.52 22.54
C ASP A 484 4.44 38.15 22.24
N PHE A 485 4.30 38.80 21.09
CA PHE A 485 3.06 39.49 20.68
C PHE A 485 2.02 38.57 20.04
N LEU A 486 2.44 37.65 19.15
CA LEU A 486 1.51 36.88 18.32
C LEU A 486 1.32 35.43 18.75
N VAL A 487 2.29 34.82 19.45
CA VAL A 487 2.22 33.42 19.89
C VAL A 487 1.83 33.31 21.37
N LEU A 488 2.65 33.90 22.26
CA LEU A 488 2.44 33.85 23.71
C LEU A 488 1.36 34.83 24.19
N LYS A 489 1.02 35.84 23.38
CA LYS A 489 0.01 36.87 23.66
C LYS A 489 0.13 37.50 25.05
N LYS A 490 1.36 37.79 25.51
CA LYS A 490 1.61 38.32 26.86
C LYS A 490 0.84 39.63 27.16
N LYS A 491 0.50 40.42 26.12
CA LYS A 491 -0.35 41.61 26.21
C LYS A 491 -1.30 41.69 24.98
N PRO A 492 -2.49 41.06 25.03
CA PRO A 492 -3.35 40.85 23.86
C PRO A 492 -3.86 42.15 23.22
N ASP A 493 -4.10 43.19 24.03
CA ASP A 493 -4.61 44.50 23.59
C ASP A 493 -3.65 45.23 22.64
N TYR A 494 -2.36 44.88 22.68
CA TYR A 494 -1.33 45.53 21.87
C TYR A 494 -0.93 44.75 20.61
N SER A 495 -1.47 43.55 20.41
CA SER A 495 -1.20 42.72 19.24
C SER A 495 -1.63 43.37 17.92
N THR A 496 -2.61 44.28 17.96
CA THR A 496 -3.10 45.01 16.79
C THR A 496 -2.05 45.97 16.22
N TYR A 497 -1.31 46.67 17.07
CA TYR A 497 -0.22 47.57 16.64
C TYR A 497 0.91 46.78 16.00
N PHE A 498 1.24 45.62 16.57
CA PHE A 498 2.28 44.76 16.05
C PHE A 498 1.93 44.15 14.68
N LYS A 499 0.69 43.69 14.48
CA LYS A 499 0.21 43.22 13.16
C LYS A 499 0.30 44.31 12.10
N LYS A 500 -0.04 45.56 12.45
CA LYS A 500 0.09 46.71 11.56
C LYS A 500 1.53 47.01 11.20
N LEU A 501 2.44 46.93 12.16
CA LEU A 501 3.88 47.10 11.93
C LEU A 501 4.40 46.09 10.90
N ILE A 502 3.98 44.83 10.98
CA ILE A 502 4.36 43.80 9.99
C ILE A 502 3.80 44.14 8.61
N CYS A 503 2.55 44.59 8.51
CA CYS A 503 1.97 45.04 7.24
C CYS A 503 2.66 46.29 6.67
N PHE A 504 3.10 47.20 7.54
CA PHE A 504 3.87 48.38 7.15
C PHE A 504 5.25 47.98 6.61
N TYR A 505 5.93 47.02 7.25
CA TYR A 505 7.17 46.45 6.74
C TYR A 505 6.98 45.75 5.39
N ASP A 506 5.91 44.95 5.23
CA ASP A 506 5.53 44.34 3.95
C ASP A 506 5.33 45.40 2.85
N TRP A 507 4.59 46.46 3.14
CA TRP A 507 4.41 47.59 2.21
C TRP A 507 5.72 48.31 1.90
N ARG A 508 6.56 48.62 2.89
CA ARG A 508 7.80 49.38 2.67
C ARG A 508 8.84 48.59 1.87
N LYS A 509 8.84 47.25 2.00
CA LYS A 509 9.79 46.34 1.33
C LYS A 509 9.32 45.89 -0.05
N TYR A 510 8.02 45.65 -0.23
CA TYR A 510 7.47 45.04 -1.44
C TYR A 510 6.45 45.91 -2.18
N GLY A 511 5.91 46.94 -1.53
CA GLY A 511 4.96 47.88 -2.13
C GLY A 511 5.63 48.87 -3.09
N TRP A 512 4.78 49.64 -3.75
CA TRP A 512 5.11 50.67 -4.74
C TRP A 512 4.41 51.98 -4.41
#